data_AF-A0A5N6D913-F1
#
_entry.id   AF-A0A5N6D913-F1
#
_cell.length_a   1.000
_cell.length_b   1.000
_cell.length_c   1.000
_cell.angle_alpha   90.00
_cell.angle_beta   90.00
_cell.angle_gamma   90.00
#
_symmetry.space_group_name_H-M   'P 1'
#
loop_
_entity.id
_entity.type
_entity.pdbx_description
1 polymer ?
#
loop_
_entity_poly.entity_id
_entity_poly.type
_entity_poly.pdbx_seq_one_letter_code
_entity_poly.pdbx_strand_id
1 'polypeptide(L)'
;MVDRKLIDMMPDLIGMDHVHFDASMLIIYYCILWQGLFFRKPTSCTSNDHHYARQVFICCKRTIPIWKQEATCTVTDFIAAMYMTQTATENFDFSLSWEMHRLACEYAQALQMHSLDGVERSERQLSMSDHDRKGMWGLIHLDLFFRLINDKPAAFSSQLSDWRVDMPRLTVELSHGRNEAVPTMAFIIRSRLTFILISYFQVSETLKSQSDVLTAISALCEDVENIFDEWKIDNWLESYKDGDINGWVLGDLALSGYTCILFMLRKASFPKGNAHRSLLSDNDDMIPRSDLSVRTSRRVLKVIHHMIHILKLPGPEAMSLILGNYRAYIAHAHLASGLIHDPMAPTAKEDLRLLHNVAECTEGLAREVNEFFPLTRAFKLVNNEVSERVRGRTDVLDQII
;
A
#
# COMPACT_ATOMS: atom_id res chain seq x y z
N MET A 1 -5.46 14.02 14.91
CA MET A 1 -4.77 12.79 15.39
C MET A 1 -5.16 12.55 16.85
N VAL A 2 -5.23 11.29 17.28
CA VAL A 2 -5.52 10.94 18.68
C VAL A 2 -4.34 11.28 19.59
N ASP A 3 -4.62 11.76 20.82
CA ASP A 3 -3.60 12.02 21.83
C ASP A 3 -2.87 10.72 22.21
N ARG A 4 -1.54 10.72 22.03
CA ARG A 4 -0.68 9.59 22.39
C ARG A 4 -0.83 9.19 23.87
N LYS A 5 -0.94 10.16 24.78
CA LYS A 5 -1.08 9.86 26.22
C LYS A 5 -2.33 9.04 26.50
N LEU A 6 -3.42 9.33 25.78
CA LEU A 6 -4.65 8.56 25.90
C LEU A 6 -4.40 7.11 25.48
N ILE A 7 -3.81 6.89 24.31
CA ILE A 7 -3.47 5.55 23.80
C ILE A 7 -2.60 4.76 24.79
N ASP A 8 -1.59 5.42 25.36
CA ASP A 8 -0.66 4.80 26.32
C ASP A 8 -1.37 4.37 27.63
N MET A 9 -2.42 5.09 28.05
CA MET A 9 -3.20 4.79 29.26
C MET A 9 -4.34 3.78 29.04
N MET A 10 -4.81 3.59 27.80
CA MET A 10 -5.95 2.72 27.49
C MET A 10 -5.83 1.28 28.02
N PRO A 11 -4.68 0.58 27.96
CA PRO A 11 -4.57 -0.79 28.48
C PRO A 11 -4.98 -0.93 29.96
N ASP A 12 -4.66 0.08 30.77
CA ASP A 12 -4.95 0.09 32.21
C ASP A 12 -6.40 0.49 32.53
N LEU A 13 -7.05 1.17 31.58
CA LEU A 13 -8.40 1.72 31.73
C LEU A 13 -9.48 0.79 31.14
N ILE A 14 -9.14 0.00 30.11
CA ILE A 14 -10.08 -0.92 29.46
C ILE A 14 -10.53 -2.00 30.47
N GLY A 15 -11.84 -2.11 30.66
CA GLY A 15 -12.45 -3.10 31.56
C GLY A 15 -12.69 -2.58 32.99
N MET A 16 -12.34 -1.33 33.30
CA MET A 16 -12.76 -0.70 34.55
C MET A 16 -14.26 -0.34 34.52
N ASP A 17 -15.00 -0.67 35.57
CA ASP A 17 -16.46 -0.47 35.65
C ASP A 17 -16.92 0.98 35.46
N HIS A 18 -16.06 1.96 35.76
CA HIS A 18 -16.38 3.39 35.74
C HIS A 18 -15.77 4.14 34.54
N VAL A 19 -15.06 3.45 33.64
CA VAL A 19 -14.43 4.06 32.47
C VAL A 19 -15.08 3.49 31.21
N HIS A 20 -15.67 4.39 30.42
CA HIS A 20 -16.26 4.05 29.13
C HIS A 20 -15.50 4.76 28.02
N PHE A 21 -15.12 4.00 27.00
CA PHE A 21 -14.54 4.52 25.78
C PHE A 21 -15.56 4.45 24.66
N ASP A 22 -15.62 5.50 23.85
CA ASP A 22 -16.35 5.48 22.59
C ASP A 22 -15.84 4.31 21.73
N ALA A 23 -16.75 3.59 21.09
CA ALA A 23 -16.37 2.44 20.27
C ALA A 23 -15.41 2.81 19.12
N SER A 24 -15.50 4.04 18.59
CA SER A 24 -14.55 4.58 17.60
C SER A 24 -13.12 4.68 18.14
N MET A 25 -12.96 5.08 19.40
CA MET A 25 -11.66 5.14 20.07
C MET A 25 -11.11 3.73 20.32
N LEU A 26 -11.95 2.78 20.71
CA LEU A 26 -11.52 1.38 20.81
C LEU A 26 -11.03 0.81 19.47
N ILE A 27 -11.72 1.12 18.36
CA ILE A 27 -11.26 0.75 17.01
C ILE A 27 -9.87 1.33 16.72
N ILE A 28 -9.69 2.64 16.95
CA ILE A 28 -8.40 3.30 16.69
C ILE A 28 -7.29 2.65 17.53
N TYR A 29 -7.57 2.38 18.81
CA TYR A 29 -6.62 1.72 19.69
C TYR A 29 -6.21 0.33 19.18
N TYR A 30 -7.16 -0.52 18.83
CA TYR A 30 -6.85 -1.85 18.28
C TYR A 30 -6.11 -1.77 16.94
N CYS A 31 -6.46 -0.83 16.07
CA CYS A 31 -5.71 -0.61 14.83
C CYS A 31 -4.28 -0.11 15.08
N ILE A 32 -4.05 0.74 16.08
CA ILE A 32 -2.71 1.15 16.49
C ILE A 32 -1.92 -0.04 17.05
N LEU A 33 -2.54 -0.90 17.85
CA LEU A 33 -1.90 -2.13 18.33
C LEU A 33 -1.51 -3.04 17.16
N TRP A 34 -2.37 -3.17 16.15
CA TRP A 34 -2.05 -3.90 14.93
C TRP A 34 -0.85 -3.30 14.20
N GLN A 35 -0.83 -1.98 13.97
CA GLN A 35 0.33 -1.31 13.34
C GLN A 35 1.60 -1.44 14.18
N GLY A 36 1.49 -1.49 15.52
CA GLY A 36 2.60 -1.74 16.42
C GLY A 36 3.26 -3.11 16.24
N LEU A 37 2.54 -4.09 15.68
CA LEU A 37 3.08 -5.43 15.43
C LEU A 37 4.20 -5.42 14.39
N PHE A 38 4.20 -4.48 13.43
CA PHE A 38 5.28 -4.32 12.45
C PHE A 38 6.61 -3.87 13.06
N PHE A 39 6.61 -3.41 14.31
CA PHE A 39 7.79 -2.87 15.00
C PHE A 39 8.17 -3.67 16.25
N ARG A 40 7.51 -4.82 16.48
CA ARG A 40 7.77 -5.66 17.65
C ARG A 40 9.14 -6.33 17.55
N LYS A 41 9.96 -6.18 18.60
CA LYS A 41 11.27 -6.86 18.68
C LYS A 41 11.09 -8.35 19.03
N PRO A 42 11.80 -9.27 18.35
CA PRO A 42 11.64 -10.72 18.52
C PRO A 42 11.93 -11.22 19.95
N THR A 43 12.69 -10.49 20.76
CA THR A 43 13.05 -10.86 22.13
C THR A 43 11.91 -10.74 23.15
N SER A 44 10.73 -10.30 22.73
CA SER A 44 9.57 -10.02 23.60
C SER A 44 8.46 -11.07 23.54
N CYS A 45 8.62 -12.16 22.79
CA CYS A 45 7.57 -13.16 22.64
C CYS A 45 7.64 -14.28 23.69
N THR A 46 6.52 -14.50 24.35
CA THR A 46 6.21 -15.74 25.06
C THR A 46 5.39 -16.65 24.12
N SER A 47 5.33 -17.96 24.39
CA SER A 47 4.63 -18.94 23.54
C SER A 47 3.13 -18.69 23.34
N ASN A 48 2.51 -17.78 24.11
CA ASN A 48 1.11 -17.36 23.95
C ASN A 48 0.89 -16.27 22.88
N ASP A 49 1.94 -15.71 22.28
CA ASP A 49 1.85 -14.56 21.36
C ASP A 49 1.42 -14.92 19.92
N HIS A 50 1.41 -16.20 19.53
CA HIS A 50 1.17 -16.64 18.15
C HIS A 50 -0.23 -16.29 17.58
N HIS A 51 -1.19 -15.92 18.44
CA HIS A 51 -2.54 -15.54 18.03
C HIS A 51 -2.88 -14.08 18.33
N TYR A 52 -1.94 -13.29 18.83
CA TYR A 52 -2.20 -11.93 19.27
C TYR A 52 -2.67 -11.03 18.12
N ALA A 53 -2.01 -11.09 16.96
CA ALA A 53 -2.41 -10.34 15.76
C ALA A 53 -3.87 -10.63 15.35
N ARG A 54 -4.23 -11.91 15.34
CA ARG A 54 -5.61 -12.36 15.05
C ARG A 54 -6.60 -11.90 16.11
N GLN A 55 -6.22 -11.93 17.39
CA GLN A 55 -7.08 -11.46 18.47
C GLN A 55 -7.36 -9.95 18.36
N VAL A 56 -6.33 -9.14 18.06
CA VAL A 56 -6.48 -7.70 17.83
C VAL A 56 -7.46 -7.43 16.70
N PHE A 57 -7.33 -8.13 15.56
CA PHE A 57 -8.26 -7.95 14.45
C PHE A 57 -9.69 -8.43 14.77
N ILE A 58 -9.84 -9.50 15.56
CA ILE A 58 -11.15 -9.94 16.06
C ILE A 58 -11.77 -8.88 16.97
N CYS A 59 -10.99 -8.23 17.83
CA CYS A 59 -11.45 -7.12 18.67
C CYS A 59 -11.95 -5.97 17.79
N CYS A 60 -11.21 -5.57 16.75
CA CYS A 60 -11.70 -4.60 15.77
C CYS A 60 -13.07 -5.01 15.21
N LYS A 61 -13.20 -6.22 14.66
CA LYS A 61 -14.45 -6.69 14.03
C LYS A 61 -15.63 -6.75 14.99
N ARG A 62 -15.40 -7.07 16.27
CA ARG A 62 -16.45 -7.10 17.31
C ARG A 62 -16.91 -5.71 17.71
N THR A 63 -16.03 -4.71 17.65
CA THR A 63 -16.35 -3.33 18.01
C THR A 63 -17.07 -2.59 16.87
N ILE A 64 -16.87 -2.96 15.60
CA ILE A 64 -17.48 -2.28 14.44
C ILE A 64 -19.01 -2.13 14.54
N PRO A 65 -19.81 -3.16 14.89
CA PRO A 65 -21.26 -3.01 15.00
C PRO A 65 -21.70 -1.99 16.05
N ILE A 66 -21.00 -1.96 17.18
CA ILE A 66 -21.26 -1.01 18.27
C ILE A 66 -20.91 0.40 17.80
N TRP A 67 -19.72 0.55 17.22
CA TRP A 67 -19.28 1.82 16.65
C TRP A 67 -20.24 2.37 15.61
N LYS A 68 -20.73 1.55 14.66
CA LYS A 68 -21.72 2.00 13.67
C LYS A 68 -23.05 2.46 14.27
N GLN A 69 -23.45 1.93 15.43
CA GLN A 69 -24.66 2.35 16.13
C GLN A 69 -24.47 3.66 16.90
N GLU A 70 -23.29 3.88 17.46
CA GLU A 70 -22.95 5.04 18.28
C GLU A 70 -22.36 6.21 17.48
N ALA A 71 -21.93 5.98 16.23
CA ALA A 71 -21.24 6.98 15.42
C ALA A 71 -22.10 8.23 15.20
N THR A 72 -21.51 9.39 15.51
CA THR A 72 -22.17 10.70 15.37
C THR A 72 -21.52 11.57 14.30
N CYS A 73 -20.68 10.98 13.43
CA CYS A 73 -19.95 11.67 12.37
C CYS A 73 -18.95 12.70 12.92
N THR A 74 -18.04 12.23 13.77
CA THR A 74 -16.95 13.03 14.33
C THR A 74 -15.63 12.82 13.57
N VAL A 75 -14.63 13.68 13.84
CA VAL A 75 -13.26 13.46 13.34
C VAL A 75 -12.69 12.14 13.85
N THR A 76 -13.06 11.69 15.05
CA THR A 76 -12.67 10.37 15.58
C THR A 76 -13.27 9.24 14.75
N ASP A 77 -14.53 9.34 14.34
CA ASP A 77 -15.17 8.36 13.45
C ASP A 77 -14.46 8.32 12.08
N PHE A 78 -14.11 9.48 11.52
CA PHE A 78 -13.30 9.57 10.31
C PHE A 78 -11.94 8.85 10.46
N ILE A 79 -11.21 9.13 11.54
CA ILE A 79 -9.91 8.51 11.81
C ILE A 79 -10.05 7.00 12.00
N ALA A 80 -11.07 6.55 12.73
CA ALA A 80 -11.36 5.13 12.93
C ALA A 80 -11.62 4.42 11.59
N ALA A 81 -12.40 5.03 10.70
CA ALA A 81 -12.68 4.49 9.37
C ALA A 81 -11.41 4.38 8.50
N MET A 82 -10.55 5.40 8.53
CA MET A 82 -9.25 5.39 7.85
C MET A 82 -8.35 4.25 8.33
N TYR A 83 -8.14 4.12 9.64
CA TYR A 83 -7.33 3.04 10.20
C TYR A 83 -7.92 1.66 9.90
N MET A 84 -9.24 1.50 10.05
CA MET A 84 -9.89 0.23 9.83
C MET A 84 -9.87 -0.20 8.36
N THR A 85 -9.88 0.76 7.42
CA THR A 85 -9.66 0.49 5.99
C THR A 85 -8.31 -0.19 5.76
N GLN A 86 -7.24 0.41 6.29
CA GLN A 86 -5.89 -0.14 6.16
C GLN A 86 -5.76 -1.50 6.85
N THR A 87 -6.17 -1.61 8.11
CA THR A 87 -6.08 -2.87 8.88
C THR A 87 -6.89 -3.99 8.23
N ALA A 88 -8.06 -3.70 7.66
CA ALA A 88 -8.84 -4.70 6.93
C ALA A 88 -8.14 -5.16 5.64
N THR A 89 -7.52 -4.24 4.88
CA THR A 89 -6.72 -4.60 3.69
C THR A 89 -5.55 -5.50 4.05
N GLU A 90 -4.82 -5.15 5.10
CA GLU A 90 -3.69 -5.93 5.62
C GLU A 90 -4.13 -7.27 6.21
N ASN A 91 -5.41 -7.50 6.46
CA ASN A 91 -5.96 -8.80 6.86
C ASN A 91 -6.71 -9.50 5.71
N PHE A 92 -6.51 -9.04 4.46
CA PHE A 92 -7.16 -9.57 3.25
C PHE A 92 -8.71 -9.52 3.27
N ASP A 93 -9.32 -8.75 4.17
CA ASP A 93 -10.77 -8.52 4.23
C ASP A 93 -11.12 -7.32 3.33
N PHE A 94 -10.95 -7.50 2.02
CA PHE A 94 -11.14 -6.43 1.03
C PHE A 94 -12.58 -5.90 0.96
N SER A 95 -13.56 -6.72 1.36
CA SER A 95 -14.96 -6.28 1.45
C SER A 95 -15.14 -5.31 2.60
N LEU A 96 -14.64 -5.66 3.79
CA LEU A 96 -14.68 -4.77 4.94
C LEU A 96 -13.86 -3.50 4.70
N SER A 97 -12.67 -3.66 4.12
CA SER A 97 -11.80 -2.54 3.76
C SER A 97 -12.51 -1.51 2.88
N TRP A 98 -13.19 -1.98 1.82
CA TRP A 98 -13.98 -1.10 0.96
C TRP A 98 -15.17 -0.44 1.68
N GLU A 99 -15.83 -1.17 2.58
CA GLU A 99 -16.91 -0.61 3.41
C GLU A 99 -16.40 0.52 4.32
N MET A 100 -15.27 0.30 4.99
CA MET A 100 -14.66 1.30 5.87
C MET A 100 -14.14 2.50 5.08
N HIS A 101 -13.58 2.30 3.88
CA HIS A 101 -13.14 3.40 3.00
C HIS A 101 -14.31 4.32 2.63
N ARG A 102 -15.43 3.72 2.21
CA ARG A 102 -16.65 4.48 1.90
C ARG A 102 -17.14 5.28 3.10
N LEU A 103 -17.13 4.65 4.28
CA LEU A 103 -17.53 5.31 5.51
C LEU A 103 -16.58 6.49 5.84
N ALA A 104 -15.28 6.35 5.61
CA ALA A 104 -14.31 7.44 5.75
C ALA A 104 -14.60 8.59 4.78
N CYS A 105 -14.93 8.29 3.53
CA CYS A 105 -15.36 9.29 2.54
C CYS A 105 -16.65 10.00 2.97
N GLU A 106 -17.65 9.27 3.44
CA GLU A 106 -18.92 9.82 3.93
C GLU A 106 -18.69 10.78 5.12
N TYR A 107 -17.87 10.38 6.10
CA TYR A 107 -17.51 11.24 7.22
C TYR A 107 -16.74 12.48 6.77
N ALA A 108 -15.74 12.35 5.88
CA ALA A 108 -14.98 13.49 5.37
C ALA A 108 -15.88 14.50 4.62
N GLN A 109 -16.90 14.02 3.90
CA GLN A 109 -17.88 14.87 3.23
C GLN A 109 -18.81 15.57 4.21
N ALA A 110 -19.37 14.84 5.17
CA ALA A 110 -20.25 15.40 6.18
C ALA A 110 -19.54 16.41 7.10
N LEU A 111 -18.25 16.19 7.39
CA LEU A 111 -17.37 17.12 8.11
C LEU A 111 -16.88 18.30 7.25
N GLN A 112 -17.28 18.37 5.97
CA GLN A 112 -16.85 19.39 5.01
C GLN A 112 -15.32 19.49 4.84
N MET A 113 -14.59 18.39 5.05
CA MET A 113 -13.12 18.34 4.95
C MET A 113 -12.61 18.57 3.52
N HIS A 114 -13.47 18.50 2.52
CA HIS A 114 -13.15 18.72 1.11
C HIS A 114 -13.19 20.21 0.71
N SER A 115 -13.69 21.09 1.58
CA SER A 115 -13.87 22.52 1.30
C SER A 115 -13.29 23.39 2.43
N LEU A 116 -12.17 22.95 3.02
CA LEU A 116 -11.53 23.64 4.13
C LEU A 116 -11.07 25.05 3.78
N ASP A 117 -10.66 25.27 2.53
CA ASP A 117 -10.14 26.54 2.04
C ASP A 117 -11.13 27.23 1.07
N GLY A 118 -12.41 26.84 1.14
CA GLY A 118 -13.51 27.47 0.40
C GLY A 118 -13.83 28.89 0.89
N VAL A 119 -14.38 29.72 -0.01
CA VAL A 119 -14.68 31.15 0.23
C VAL A 119 -15.84 31.35 1.22
N GLU A 120 -16.79 30.42 1.26
CA GLU A 120 -17.93 30.46 2.18
C GLU A 120 -17.53 29.91 3.56
N ARG A 121 -16.87 30.76 4.35
CA ARG A 121 -16.60 30.44 5.76
C ARG A 121 -17.91 30.45 6.55
N SER A 122 -18.53 29.29 6.70
CA SER A 122 -19.59 29.12 7.70
C SER A 122 -19.02 29.34 9.11
N GLU A 123 -19.78 29.96 10.01
CA GLU A 123 -19.44 30.07 11.45
C GLU A 123 -19.23 28.69 12.11
N ARG A 124 -19.62 27.59 11.44
CA ARG A 124 -19.39 26.20 11.85
C ARG A 124 -18.11 25.57 11.29
N GLN A 125 -17.28 26.29 10.52
CA GLN A 125 -16.02 25.75 10.04
C GLN A 125 -15.10 25.46 11.23
N LEU A 126 -14.88 24.17 11.49
CA LEU A 126 -13.87 23.70 12.42
C LEU A 126 -12.52 24.25 11.95
N SER A 127 -11.75 24.87 12.86
CA SER A 127 -10.36 25.22 12.59
C SER A 127 -9.55 23.93 12.50
N MET A 128 -9.49 23.34 11.31
CA MET A 128 -8.81 22.06 11.08
C MET A 128 -7.30 22.25 11.08
N SER A 129 -6.61 21.36 11.78
CA SER A 129 -5.16 21.37 11.91
C SER A 129 -4.47 20.92 10.62
N ASP A 130 -3.17 21.18 10.48
CA ASP A 130 -2.38 20.62 9.38
C ASP A 130 -2.36 19.08 9.38
N HIS A 131 -2.54 18.45 10.55
CA HIS A 131 -2.70 17.00 10.62
C HIS A 131 -3.99 16.52 9.96
N ASP A 132 -5.08 17.28 10.09
CA ASP A 132 -6.34 16.91 9.47
C ASP A 132 -6.29 17.10 7.95
N ARG A 133 -5.62 18.16 7.48
CA ARG A 133 -5.28 18.33 6.05
C ARG A 133 -4.45 17.16 5.53
N LYS A 134 -3.43 16.70 6.26
CA LYS A 134 -2.65 15.49 5.89
C LYS A 134 -3.54 14.26 5.79
N GLY A 135 -4.46 14.07 6.74
CA GLY A 135 -5.45 12.99 6.70
C GLY A 135 -6.33 13.05 5.45
N MET A 136 -6.78 14.24 5.07
CA MET A 136 -7.58 14.43 3.86
C MET A 136 -6.82 14.09 2.58
N TRP A 137 -5.58 14.57 2.45
CA TRP A 137 -4.70 14.19 1.33
C TRP A 137 -4.44 12.68 1.29
N GLY A 138 -4.28 12.04 2.45
CA GLY A 138 -4.18 10.59 2.56
C GLY A 138 -5.44 9.85 2.06
N LEU A 139 -6.63 10.36 2.38
CA LEU A 139 -7.89 9.79 1.92
C LEU A 139 -8.07 9.94 0.39
N ILE A 140 -7.68 11.07 -0.20
CA ILE A 140 -7.70 11.27 -1.66
C ILE A 140 -6.82 10.23 -2.33
N HIS A 141 -5.58 10.10 -1.84
CA HIS A 141 -4.64 9.11 -2.37
C HIS A 141 -5.23 7.70 -2.30
N LEU A 142 -5.82 7.35 -1.15
CA LEU A 142 -6.40 6.03 -0.93
C LEU A 142 -7.59 5.75 -1.86
N ASP A 143 -8.48 6.71 -2.10
CA ASP A 143 -9.60 6.54 -3.06
C ASP A 143 -9.09 6.26 -4.48
N LEU A 144 -8.09 7.01 -4.94
CA LEU A 144 -7.47 6.78 -6.24
C LEU A 144 -6.76 5.43 -6.30
N PHE A 145 -6.15 5.00 -5.20
CA PHE A 145 -5.49 3.71 -5.08
C PHE A 145 -6.50 2.54 -5.17
N PHE A 146 -7.63 2.63 -4.47
CA PHE A 146 -8.74 1.65 -4.57
C PHE A 146 -9.30 1.58 -5.99
N ARG A 147 -9.49 2.72 -6.64
CA ARG A 147 -9.95 2.78 -8.03
C ARG A 147 -8.93 2.12 -8.96
N LEU A 148 -7.63 2.35 -8.75
CA LEU A 148 -6.58 1.81 -9.59
C LEU A 148 -6.39 0.30 -9.40
N ILE A 149 -6.36 -0.21 -8.17
CA ILE A 149 -5.96 -1.59 -7.88
C ILE A 149 -7.17 -2.52 -7.72
N ASN A 150 -8.24 -2.04 -7.09
CA ASN A 150 -9.39 -2.85 -6.71
C ASN A 150 -10.61 -2.67 -7.65
N ASP A 151 -10.48 -1.88 -8.72
CA ASP A 151 -11.57 -1.55 -9.65
C ASP A 151 -12.83 -1.02 -8.97
N LYS A 152 -12.65 -0.33 -7.85
CA LYS A 152 -13.77 0.29 -7.16
C LYS A 152 -14.17 1.59 -7.88
N PRO A 153 -15.46 1.95 -7.88
CA PRO A 153 -15.87 3.28 -8.31
C PRO A 153 -15.28 4.33 -7.35
N ALA A 154 -15.28 5.60 -7.75
CA ALA A 154 -14.99 6.69 -6.82
C ALA A 154 -15.96 6.60 -5.62
N ALA A 155 -15.42 6.62 -4.40
CA ALA A 155 -16.24 6.63 -3.19
C ALA A 155 -16.75 8.05 -2.89
N PHE A 156 -16.03 9.07 -3.33
CA PHE A 156 -16.47 10.45 -3.20
C PHE A 156 -17.64 10.76 -4.13
N SER A 157 -18.68 11.36 -3.56
CA SER A 157 -19.86 11.82 -4.30
C SER A 157 -19.64 13.11 -5.11
N SER A 158 -18.63 13.91 -4.77
CA SER A 158 -18.27 15.16 -5.48
C SER A 158 -17.11 14.95 -6.45
N GLN A 159 -17.07 15.74 -7.54
CA GLN A 159 -15.95 15.69 -8.47
C GLN A 159 -14.69 16.22 -7.76
N LEU A 160 -13.54 15.59 -8.01
CA LEU A 160 -12.25 16.05 -7.46
C LEU A 160 -11.96 17.53 -7.77
N SER A 161 -12.49 18.06 -8.87
CA SER A 161 -12.39 19.48 -9.26
C SER A 161 -13.05 20.46 -8.28
N ASP A 162 -14.01 19.97 -7.50
CA ASP A 162 -14.81 20.80 -6.58
C ASP A 162 -14.11 21.00 -5.24
N TRP A 163 -13.00 20.30 -5.03
CA TRP A 163 -12.30 20.26 -3.76
C TRP A 163 -11.39 21.47 -3.60
N ARG A 164 -11.36 22.00 -2.39
CA ARG A 164 -10.60 23.18 -1.98
C ARG A 164 -9.91 22.87 -0.67
N VAL A 165 -8.82 22.11 -0.78
CA VAL A 165 -7.95 21.73 0.34
C VAL A 165 -6.51 22.03 -0.05
N ASP A 166 -5.95 23.06 0.58
CA ASP A 166 -4.57 23.46 0.40
C ASP A 166 -3.62 22.41 0.98
N MET A 167 -2.38 22.44 0.51
CA MET A 167 -1.33 21.64 1.10
C MET A 167 -1.11 22.06 2.57
N PRO A 168 -0.96 21.10 3.51
CA PRO A 168 -0.68 21.42 4.90
C PRO A 168 0.65 22.17 5.00
N ARG A 169 0.74 23.07 5.98
CA ARG A 169 2.02 23.73 6.25
C ARG A 169 3.01 22.69 6.74
N LEU A 170 4.19 22.71 6.15
CA LEU A 170 5.29 21.85 6.57
C LEU A 170 6.14 22.66 7.55
N THR A 171 6.07 22.30 8.83
CA THR A 171 6.99 22.83 9.84
C THR A 171 8.38 22.27 9.57
N VAL A 172 9.26 23.09 8.99
CA VAL A 172 10.69 22.81 8.91
C VAL A 172 11.30 23.30 10.22
N GLU A 173 11.23 22.49 11.26
CA GLU A 173 12.02 22.74 12.46
C GLU A 173 13.48 22.37 12.13
N LEU A 174 14.28 23.41 11.85
CA LEU A 174 15.70 23.34 11.44
C LEU A 174 16.63 22.62 12.45
N SER A 175 16.07 22.18 13.59
CA SER A 175 16.75 21.53 14.71
C SER A 175 16.62 20.00 14.74
N HIS A 176 15.91 19.37 13.81
CA HIS A 176 15.57 17.96 13.93
C HIS A 176 16.42 17.03 13.05
N GLY A 177 16.86 15.92 13.65
CA GLY A 177 17.67 14.90 12.99
C GLY A 177 16.90 14.15 11.91
N ARG A 178 17.62 13.25 11.22
CA ARG A 178 17.15 12.44 10.07
C ARG A 178 15.77 11.77 10.25
N ASN A 179 15.36 11.49 11.50
CA ASN A 179 14.11 10.79 11.82
C ASN A 179 12.83 11.60 11.53
N GLU A 180 12.88 12.92 11.52
CA GLU A 180 11.68 13.75 11.27
C GLU A 180 11.54 14.17 9.80
N ALA A 181 12.64 14.08 9.04
CA ALA A 181 12.66 14.38 7.62
C ALA A 181 11.89 13.34 6.78
N VAL A 182 11.94 12.05 7.16
CA VAL A 182 11.34 10.97 6.36
C VAL A 182 9.82 11.05 6.29
N PRO A 183 9.05 11.23 7.38
CA PRO A 183 7.60 11.37 7.29
C PRO A 183 7.17 12.57 6.43
N THR A 184 7.88 13.69 6.52
CA THR A 184 7.62 14.89 5.71
C THR A 184 7.91 14.65 4.23
N MET A 185 9.06 14.04 3.92
CA MET A 185 9.41 13.63 2.56
C MET A 185 8.38 12.66 1.98
N ALA A 186 8.00 11.64 2.74
CA ALA A 186 7.00 10.66 2.32
C ALA A 186 5.64 11.31 2.05
N PHE A 187 5.23 12.29 2.85
CA PHE A 187 4.03 13.08 2.59
C PHE A 187 4.13 13.83 1.25
N ILE A 188 5.21 14.59 1.01
CA ILE A 188 5.40 15.35 -0.24
C ILE A 188 5.33 14.43 -1.46
N ILE A 189 6.06 13.32 -1.42
CA ILE A 189 6.12 12.36 -2.52
C ILE A 189 4.75 11.72 -2.74
N ARG A 190 4.05 11.30 -1.68
CA ARG A 190 2.69 10.74 -1.78
C ARG A 190 1.69 11.75 -2.35
N SER A 191 1.80 13.03 -2.04
CA SER A 191 1.01 14.09 -2.66
C SER A 191 1.32 14.22 -4.16
N ARG A 192 2.60 14.16 -4.57
CA ARG A 192 2.96 14.16 -6.01
C ARG A 192 2.42 12.93 -6.74
N LEU A 193 2.49 11.74 -6.13
CA LEU A 193 1.87 10.53 -6.68
C LEU A 193 0.35 10.69 -6.83
N THR A 194 -0.30 11.36 -5.87
CA THR A 194 -1.74 11.65 -5.93
C THR A 194 -2.08 12.47 -7.16
N PHE A 195 -1.31 13.52 -7.48
CA PHE A 195 -1.51 14.28 -8.71
C PHE A 195 -1.31 13.46 -9.98
N ILE A 196 -0.30 12.58 -10.02
CA ILE A 196 -0.10 11.66 -11.16
C ILE A 196 -1.32 10.75 -11.34
N LEU A 197 -1.88 10.21 -10.25
CA LEU A 197 -3.07 9.37 -10.31
C LEU A 197 -4.30 10.14 -10.78
N ILE A 198 -4.48 11.40 -10.36
CA ILE A 198 -5.55 12.28 -10.88
C ILE A 198 -5.40 12.43 -12.40
N SER A 199 -4.20 12.77 -12.86
CA SER A 199 -3.90 12.90 -14.29
C SER A 199 -4.14 11.59 -15.05
N TYR A 200 -3.78 10.44 -14.48
CA TYR A 200 -4.06 9.12 -15.07
C TYR A 200 -5.55 8.90 -15.33
N PHE A 201 -6.41 9.18 -14.35
CA PHE A 201 -7.86 9.01 -14.53
C PHE A 201 -8.42 10.01 -15.55
N GLN A 202 -7.96 11.27 -15.53
CA GLN A 202 -8.36 12.27 -16.51
C GLN A 202 -7.96 11.87 -17.94
N VAL A 203 -6.72 11.40 -18.15
CA VAL A 203 -6.24 10.90 -19.45
C VAL A 203 -7.09 9.70 -19.91
N SER A 204 -7.38 8.78 -18.99
CA SER A 204 -8.17 7.58 -19.27
C SER A 204 -9.61 7.89 -19.67
N GLU A 205 -10.20 8.96 -19.12
CA GLU A 205 -11.56 9.43 -19.45
C GLU A 205 -11.61 10.26 -20.74
N THR A 206 -10.60 11.09 -20.99
CA THR A 206 -10.61 12.08 -22.09
C THR A 206 -10.14 11.51 -23.43
N LEU A 207 -9.08 10.71 -23.44
CA LEU A 207 -8.49 10.19 -24.68
C LEU A 207 -9.26 8.98 -25.20
N LYS A 208 -9.56 8.95 -26.50
CA LYS A 208 -10.31 7.84 -27.12
C LYS A 208 -9.40 6.79 -27.77
N SER A 209 -8.26 7.22 -28.29
CA SER A 209 -7.26 6.34 -28.92
C SER A 209 -6.46 5.58 -27.87
N GLN A 210 -6.39 4.25 -28.01
CA GLN A 210 -5.61 3.40 -27.10
C GLN A 210 -4.11 3.72 -27.17
N SER A 211 -3.58 4.05 -28.35
CA SER A 211 -2.17 4.41 -28.52
C SER A 211 -1.82 5.70 -27.78
N ASP A 212 -2.72 6.70 -27.85
CA ASP A 212 -2.50 8.00 -27.21
C ASP A 212 -2.61 7.86 -25.68
N VAL A 213 -3.56 7.06 -25.20
CA VAL A 213 -3.70 6.68 -23.80
C VAL A 213 -2.42 6.00 -23.29
N LEU A 214 -1.91 5.00 -24.01
CA LEU A 214 -0.70 4.28 -23.60
C LEU A 214 0.54 5.20 -23.56
N THR A 215 0.66 6.11 -24.53
CA THR A 215 1.77 7.08 -24.59
C THR A 215 1.71 8.04 -23.40
N ALA A 216 0.54 8.63 -23.14
CA ALA A 216 0.35 9.55 -22.02
C ALA A 216 0.56 8.85 -20.66
N ILE A 217 0.09 7.61 -20.51
CA ILE A 217 0.28 6.83 -19.28
C ILE A 217 1.75 6.44 -19.10
N SER A 218 2.46 6.14 -20.18
CA SER A 218 3.91 5.84 -20.10
C SER A 218 4.69 7.05 -19.57
N ALA A 219 4.37 8.25 -20.04
CA ALA A 219 4.96 9.49 -19.51
C ALA A 219 4.65 9.71 -18.02
N LEU A 220 3.41 9.44 -17.59
CA LEU A 220 3.03 9.49 -16.16
C LEU A 220 3.79 8.45 -15.32
N CYS A 221 4.09 7.28 -15.87
CA CYS A 221 4.90 6.27 -15.17
C CYS A 221 6.36 6.70 -15.06
N GLU A 222 6.91 7.35 -16.09
CA GLU A 222 8.25 7.96 -16.02
C GLU A 222 8.30 9.08 -14.98
N ASP A 223 7.25 9.89 -14.84
CA ASP A 223 7.16 10.89 -13.79
C ASP A 223 7.25 10.27 -12.39
N VAL A 224 6.66 9.09 -12.17
CA VAL A 224 6.81 8.36 -10.90
C VAL A 224 8.27 7.96 -10.66
N GLU A 225 8.97 7.40 -11.67
CA GLU A 225 10.40 7.07 -11.53
C GLU A 225 11.24 8.31 -11.26
N ASN A 226 10.98 9.40 -11.98
CA ASN A 226 11.69 10.67 -11.83
C ASN A 226 11.53 11.24 -10.41
N ILE A 227 10.35 11.14 -9.79
CA ILE A 227 10.15 11.55 -8.39
C ILE A 227 11.05 10.71 -7.46
N PHE A 228 11.09 9.40 -7.64
CA PHE A 228 11.87 8.53 -6.76
C PHE A 228 13.37 8.72 -6.94
N ASP A 229 13.82 8.98 -8.17
CA ASP A 229 15.22 9.26 -8.48
C ASP A 229 15.64 10.66 -7.96
N GLU A 230 14.79 11.69 -8.12
CA GLU A 230 14.99 13.05 -7.59
C GLU A 230 15.20 13.03 -6.07
N TRP A 231 14.36 12.28 -5.35
CA TRP A 231 14.42 12.14 -3.89
C TRP A 231 15.33 11.01 -3.41
N LYS A 232 15.97 10.28 -4.34
CA LYS A 232 16.92 9.19 -4.09
C LYS A 232 16.37 8.12 -3.16
N ILE A 233 15.11 7.72 -3.36
CA ILE A 233 14.38 6.80 -2.46
C ILE A 233 15.15 5.49 -2.27
N ASP A 234 15.69 4.92 -3.35
CA ASP A 234 16.49 3.68 -3.30
C ASP A 234 17.71 3.83 -2.37
N ASN A 235 18.45 4.94 -2.47
CA ASN A 235 19.62 5.20 -1.63
C ASN A 235 19.24 5.39 -0.15
N TRP A 236 18.10 6.04 0.11
CA TRP A 236 17.60 6.20 1.48
C TRP A 236 17.21 4.85 2.07
N LEU A 237 16.48 4.03 1.31
CA LEU A 237 16.07 2.69 1.74
C LEU A 237 17.29 1.82 2.07
N GLU A 238 18.29 1.77 1.19
CA GLU A 238 19.53 1.01 1.41
C GLU A 238 20.34 1.46 2.65
N SER A 239 20.16 2.70 3.09
CA SER A 239 20.86 3.23 4.25
C SER A 239 20.27 2.80 5.59
N TYR A 240 19.03 2.29 5.59
CA TYR A 240 18.34 1.79 6.79
C TYR A 240 18.55 0.29 7.00
N LYS A 241 18.51 -0.14 8.26
CA LYS A 241 18.79 -1.52 8.68
C LYS A 241 17.91 -1.90 9.87
N ASP A 242 17.80 -3.20 10.14
CA ASP A 242 17.22 -3.83 11.35
C ASP A 242 16.23 -2.96 12.15
N GLY A 243 14.94 -3.07 11.81
CA GLY A 243 13.83 -2.53 12.60
C GLY A 243 13.63 -1.01 12.53
N ASP A 244 14.24 -0.32 11.57
CA ASP A 244 14.07 1.12 11.41
C ASP A 244 12.68 1.50 10.85
N ILE A 245 11.92 2.28 11.64
CA ILE A 245 10.59 2.76 11.27
C ILE A 245 10.60 3.60 9.98
N ASN A 246 11.66 4.37 9.74
CA ASN A 246 11.79 5.16 8.52
C ASN A 246 12.08 4.25 7.32
N GLY A 247 12.83 3.16 7.52
CA GLY A 247 13.00 2.12 6.51
C GLY A 247 11.65 1.52 6.10
N TRP A 248 10.77 1.24 7.06
CA TRP A 248 9.40 0.79 6.79
C TRP A 248 8.58 1.83 6.02
N VAL A 249 8.57 3.10 6.46
CA VAL A 249 7.83 4.20 5.79
C VAL A 249 8.28 4.36 4.34
N LEU A 250 9.58 4.24 4.06
CA LEU A 250 10.11 4.33 2.71
C LEU A 250 9.80 3.09 1.86
N GLY A 251 9.81 1.91 2.47
CA GLY A 251 9.36 0.68 1.81
C GLY A 251 7.90 0.75 1.38
N ASP A 252 7.01 1.20 2.27
CA ASP A 252 5.59 1.49 2.00
C ASP A 252 5.42 2.46 0.82
N LEU A 253 6.16 3.58 0.86
CA LEU A 253 6.11 4.61 -0.18
C LEU A 253 6.60 4.07 -1.54
N ALA A 254 7.70 3.33 -1.54
CA ALA A 254 8.28 2.75 -2.75
C ALA A 254 7.32 1.71 -3.37
N LEU A 255 6.78 0.81 -2.56
CA LEU A 255 5.77 -0.16 -3.01
C LEU A 255 4.54 0.55 -3.56
N SER A 256 4.05 1.61 -2.92
CA SER A 256 2.93 2.40 -3.44
C SER A 256 3.20 2.94 -4.84
N GLY A 257 4.32 3.64 -5.06
CA GLY A 257 4.63 4.24 -6.37
C GLY A 257 4.85 3.19 -7.46
N TYR A 258 5.63 2.14 -7.18
CA TYR A 258 5.86 1.09 -8.18
C TYR A 258 4.60 0.28 -8.49
N THR A 259 3.73 0.05 -7.50
CA THR A 259 2.41 -0.56 -7.74
C THR A 259 1.56 0.32 -8.65
N CYS A 260 1.59 1.65 -8.45
CA CYS A 260 0.90 2.58 -9.36
C CYS A 260 1.38 2.40 -10.80
N ILE A 261 2.69 2.35 -11.06
CA ILE A 261 3.24 2.14 -12.41
C ILE A 261 2.69 0.85 -13.02
N LEU A 262 2.82 -0.29 -12.31
CA LEU A 262 2.41 -1.59 -12.84
C LEU A 262 0.91 -1.62 -13.17
N PHE A 263 0.06 -1.08 -12.30
CA PHE A 263 -1.39 -1.09 -12.52
C PHE A 263 -1.85 -0.06 -13.56
N MET A 264 -1.21 1.11 -13.64
CA MET A 264 -1.49 2.09 -14.70
C MET A 264 -1.18 1.48 -16.07
N LEU A 265 -0.01 0.85 -16.24
CA LEU A 265 0.37 0.15 -17.47
C LEU A 265 -0.57 -1.03 -17.77
N ARG A 266 -0.90 -1.83 -16.74
CA ARG A 266 -1.85 -2.95 -16.88
C ARG A 266 -3.18 -2.46 -17.45
N LYS A 267 -3.74 -1.41 -16.88
CA LYS A 267 -5.06 -0.88 -17.26
C LYS A 267 -5.07 -0.14 -18.60
N ALA A 268 -4.00 0.57 -18.93
CA ALA A 268 -3.83 1.24 -20.23
C ALA A 268 -3.93 0.26 -21.41
N SER A 269 -3.60 -1.00 -21.16
CA SER A 269 -3.43 -2.03 -22.18
C SER A 269 -4.72 -2.77 -22.52
N PHE A 270 -5.78 -2.55 -21.74
CA PHE A 270 -7.08 -3.16 -22.02
C PHE A 270 -7.87 -2.36 -23.06
N PRO A 271 -8.45 -3.03 -24.07
CA PRO A 271 -9.41 -2.41 -24.97
C PRO A 271 -10.64 -1.92 -24.18
N LYS A 272 -11.04 -0.66 -24.38
CA LYS A 272 -12.19 0.00 -23.70
C LYS A 272 -13.56 -0.69 -23.91
N GLY A 273 -13.64 -1.74 -24.72
CA GLY A 273 -14.85 -2.52 -25.01
C GLY A 273 -15.08 -3.77 -24.15
N ASN A 274 -14.09 -4.24 -23.38
CA ASN A 274 -14.24 -5.39 -22.49
C ASN A 274 -14.64 -4.93 -21.08
N ALA A 275 -15.78 -4.25 -20.97
CA ALA A 275 -16.43 -4.06 -19.68
C ALA A 275 -16.74 -5.45 -19.10
N HIS A 276 -16.22 -5.75 -17.91
CA HIS A 276 -16.48 -6.96 -17.11
C HIS A 276 -15.50 -8.13 -17.16
N ARG A 277 -14.30 -8.03 -17.74
CA ARG A 277 -13.23 -8.94 -17.26
C ARG A 277 -12.78 -8.43 -15.89
N SER A 278 -13.35 -9.02 -14.83
CA SER A 278 -12.89 -8.82 -13.46
C SER A 278 -11.36 -8.92 -13.43
N LEU A 279 -10.64 -7.86 -13.05
CA LEU A 279 -9.17 -7.90 -12.89
C LEU A 279 -8.73 -8.86 -11.77
N LEU A 280 -9.69 -9.49 -11.08
CA LEU A 280 -9.45 -10.68 -10.25
C LEU A 280 -9.14 -11.94 -11.08
N SER A 281 -9.25 -11.89 -12.41
CA SER A 281 -8.65 -12.89 -13.28
C SER A 281 -7.14 -12.71 -13.22
N ASP A 282 -6.48 -13.55 -12.42
CA ASP A 282 -5.02 -13.73 -12.28
C ASP A 282 -4.33 -14.20 -13.57
N ASN A 283 -4.91 -13.94 -14.74
CA ASN A 283 -4.30 -14.26 -16.02
C ASN A 283 -3.21 -13.21 -16.32
N ASP A 284 -1.98 -13.72 -16.43
CA ASP A 284 -0.69 -13.04 -16.60
C ASP A 284 -0.57 -12.10 -17.81
N ASP A 285 -1.57 -12.07 -18.70
CA ASP A 285 -1.43 -11.52 -20.06
C ASP A 285 -1.60 -9.99 -20.20
N MET A 286 -1.47 -9.18 -19.15
CA MET A 286 -2.06 -7.81 -19.18
C MET A 286 -1.12 -6.64 -18.91
N ILE A 287 0.08 -6.84 -18.37
CA ILE A 287 1.09 -5.76 -18.27
C ILE A 287 1.95 -5.81 -19.54
N PRO A 288 2.05 -4.72 -20.33
CA PRO A 288 2.96 -4.66 -21.47
C PRO A 288 4.37 -4.97 -21.01
N ARG A 289 5.06 -5.84 -21.75
CA ARG A 289 6.47 -6.16 -21.49
C ARG A 289 7.40 -5.09 -22.05
N SER A 290 7.26 -3.89 -21.50
CA SER A 290 8.20 -2.79 -21.73
C SER A 290 9.37 -2.87 -20.75
N ASP A 291 10.50 -2.29 -21.11
CA ASP A 291 11.66 -2.14 -20.21
C ASP A 291 11.28 -1.50 -18.88
N LEU A 292 10.35 -0.55 -18.90
CA LEU A 292 9.81 0.10 -17.71
C LEU A 292 9.12 -0.92 -16.80
N SER A 293 8.15 -1.70 -17.30
CA SER A 293 7.41 -2.67 -16.51
C SER A 293 8.29 -3.73 -15.84
N VAL A 294 9.31 -4.21 -16.56
CA VAL A 294 10.26 -5.22 -16.07
C VAL A 294 11.16 -4.61 -15.00
N ARG A 295 11.70 -3.40 -15.26
CA ARG A 295 12.51 -2.65 -14.29
C ARG A 295 11.73 -2.33 -13.01
N THR A 296 10.48 -1.88 -13.14
CA THR A 296 9.59 -1.63 -12.00
C THR A 296 9.34 -2.91 -11.22
N SER A 297 9.11 -4.05 -11.89
CA SER A 297 8.91 -5.34 -11.22
C SER A 297 10.14 -5.76 -10.42
N ARG A 298 11.36 -5.58 -10.98
CA ARG A 298 12.61 -5.78 -10.24
C ARG A 298 12.70 -4.88 -9.01
N ARG A 299 12.34 -3.60 -9.14
CA ARG A 299 12.34 -2.63 -8.02
C ARG A 299 11.38 -3.08 -6.91
N VAL A 300 10.16 -3.51 -7.24
CA VAL A 300 9.21 -4.08 -6.26
C VAL A 300 9.81 -5.26 -5.50
N LEU A 301 10.36 -6.25 -6.21
CA LEU A 301 10.93 -7.44 -5.55
C LEU A 301 12.16 -7.10 -4.69
N LYS A 302 12.98 -6.13 -5.10
CA LYS A 302 14.10 -5.62 -4.28
C LYS A 302 13.61 -4.97 -2.99
N VAL A 303 12.54 -4.17 -3.05
CA VAL A 303 11.92 -3.55 -1.88
C VAL A 303 11.37 -4.61 -0.93
N ILE A 304 10.66 -5.63 -1.44
CA ILE A 304 10.17 -6.76 -0.64
C ILE A 304 11.32 -7.45 0.09
N HIS A 305 12.36 -7.82 -0.65
CA HIS A 305 13.52 -8.48 -0.07
C HIS A 305 14.19 -7.59 0.98
N HIS A 306 14.33 -6.29 0.73
CA HIS A 306 14.89 -5.34 1.70
C HIS A 306 14.03 -5.27 2.98
N MET A 307 12.71 -5.15 2.85
CA MET A 307 11.77 -5.07 3.96
C MET A 307 11.80 -6.33 4.84
N ILE A 308 11.80 -7.52 4.24
CA ILE A 308 11.77 -8.78 4.99
C ILE A 308 13.15 -9.19 5.50
N HIS A 309 14.19 -9.11 4.66
CA HIS A 309 15.50 -9.64 5.01
C HIS A 309 16.42 -8.60 5.67
N ILE A 310 16.41 -7.35 5.20
CA ILE A 310 17.37 -6.32 5.66
C ILE A 310 16.82 -5.53 6.83
N LEU A 311 15.55 -5.13 6.77
CA LEU A 311 14.87 -4.48 7.89
C LEU A 311 14.37 -5.49 8.92
N LYS A 312 14.27 -6.78 8.57
CA LYS A 312 13.78 -7.86 9.45
C LYS A 312 12.42 -7.53 10.07
N LEU A 313 11.54 -6.95 9.26
CA LEU A 313 10.18 -6.66 9.71
C LEU A 313 9.47 -7.98 10.08
N PRO A 314 8.58 -7.95 11.08
CA PRO A 314 7.74 -9.09 11.45
C PRO A 314 7.04 -9.63 10.23
N GLY A 315 7.40 -10.87 9.91
CA GLY A 315 7.23 -11.40 8.58
C GLY A 315 5.77 -11.62 8.16
N PRO A 316 4.90 -12.19 9.02
CA PRO A 316 3.48 -12.33 8.71
C PRO A 316 2.80 -10.98 8.43
N GLU A 317 3.02 -9.98 9.28
CA GLU A 317 2.41 -8.65 9.14
C GLU A 317 2.94 -7.93 7.89
N ALA A 318 4.27 -7.91 7.72
CA ALA A 318 4.92 -7.31 6.55
C ALA A 318 4.44 -7.95 5.24
N MET A 319 4.31 -9.27 5.19
CA MET A 319 3.80 -9.94 4.00
C MET A 319 2.32 -9.67 3.76
N SER A 320 1.52 -9.53 4.81
CA SER A 320 0.11 -9.22 4.66
C SER A 320 -0.09 -7.81 4.07
N LEU A 321 0.76 -6.84 4.42
CA LEU A 321 0.83 -5.54 3.75
C LEU A 321 1.26 -5.68 2.27
N ILE A 322 2.39 -6.37 2.02
CA ILE A 322 2.99 -6.52 0.68
C ILE A 322 2.02 -7.21 -0.31
N LEU A 323 1.29 -8.23 0.14
CA LEU A 323 0.39 -9.01 -0.70
C LEU A 323 -1.03 -8.45 -0.71
N GLY A 324 -1.53 -8.01 0.44
CA GLY A 324 -2.88 -7.50 0.59
C GLY A 324 -3.02 -6.13 -0.06
N ASN A 325 -2.20 -5.17 0.37
CA ASN A 325 -2.32 -3.78 -0.07
C ASN A 325 -1.72 -3.56 -1.47
N TYR A 326 -0.51 -4.08 -1.70
CA TYR A 326 0.24 -3.80 -2.94
C TYR A 326 0.13 -4.88 -4.02
N ARG A 327 -0.45 -6.05 -3.68
CA ARG A 327 -0.57 -7.19 -4.61
C ARG A 327 0.75 -7.53 -5.30
N ALA A 328 1.84 -7.50 -4.54
CA ALA A 328 3.18 -7.56 -5.11
C ALA A 328 3.51 -8.89 -5.81
N TYR A 329 2.67 -9.92 -5.64
CA TYR A 329 2.71 -11.15 -6.42
C TYR A 329 2.58 -10.90 -7.94
N ILE A 330 1.94 -9.80 -8.37
CA ILE A 330 1.86 -9.40 -9.78
C ILE A 330 3.24 -9.04 -10.34
N ALA A 331 4.07 -8.33 -9.58
CA ALA A 331 5.44 -8.02 -10.00
C ALA A 331 6.28 -9.29 -10.13
N HIS A 332 6.10 -10.24 -9.21
CA HIS A 332 6.76 -11.54 -9.26
C HIS A 332 6.35 -12.32 -10.52
N ALA A 333 5.05 -12.44 -10.78
CA ALA A 333 4.51 -13.14 -11.94
C ALA A 333 4.96 -12.48 -13.26
N HIS A 334 4.91 -11.15 -13.35
CA HIS A 334 5.36 -10.40 -14.53
C HIS A 334 6.84 -10.64 -14.85
N LEU A 335 7.71 -10.60 -13.85
CA LEU A 335 9.14 -10.86 -14.05
C LEU A 335 9.40 -12.32 -14.43
N ALA A 336 8.73 -13.27 -13.79
CA ALA A 336 8.81 -14.69 -14.13
C ALA A 336 8.34 -14.97 -15.57
N SER A 337 7.21 -14.40 -15.98
CA SER A 337 6.69 -14.48 -17.35
C SER A 337 7.68 -13.90 -18.36
N GLY A 338 8.33 -12.77 -18.03
CA GLY A 338 9.43 -12.20 -18.82
C GLY A 338 10.54 -13.21 -19.09
N LEU A 339 11.05 -13.88 -18.06
CA LEU A 339 12.10 -14.89 -18.17
C LEU A 339 11.68 -16.16 -18.92
N ILE A 340 10.41 -16.56 -18.81
CA ILE A 340 9.88 -17.69 -19.57
C ILE A 340 9.93 -17.42 -21.08
N HIS A 341 9.71 -16.16 -21.48
CA HIS A 341 9.68 -15.76 -22.89
C HIS A 341 11.06 -15.44 -23.43
N ASP A 342 11.86 -14.68 -22.67
CA ASP A 342 13.26 -14.35 -22.99
C ASP A 342 14.24 -14.84 -21.89
N PRO A 343 14.52 -16.15 -21.84
CA PRO A 343 15.40 -16.75 -20.85
C PRO A 343 16.88 -16.45 -21.09
N MET A 344 17.25 -15.92 -22.26
CA MET A 344 18.64 -15.56 -22.61
C MET A 344 18.90 -14.07 -22.43
N ALA A 345 17.95 -13.32 -21.86
CA ALA A 345 18.15 -11.93 -21.52
C ALA A 345 19.45 -11.77 -20.69
N PRO A 346 20.27 -10.74 -20.91
CA PRO A 346 21.51 -10.53 -20.15
C PRO A 346 21.30 -10.47 -18.62
N THR A 347 20.09 -10.10 -18.21
CA THR A 347 19.65 -9.96 -16.81
C THR A 347 18.99 -11.23 -16.25
N ALA A 348 18.85 -12.29 -17.04
CA ALA A 348 18.07 -13.47 -16.67
C ALA A 348 18.53 -14.13 -15.38
N LYS A 349 19.85 -14.21 -15.17
CA LYS A 349 20.45 -14.78 -13.95
C LYS A 349 20.13 -13.93 -12.71
N GLU A 350 20.20 -12.61 -12.83
CA GLU A 350 19.92 -11.68 -11.73
C GLU A 350 18.43 -11.69 -11.37
N ASP A 351 17.56 -11.69 -12.38
CA ASP A 351 16.12 -11.74 -12.21
C ASP A 351 15.68 -13.07 -11.60
N LEU A 352 16.26 -14.19 -12.05
CA LEU A 352 16.00 -15.50 -11.46
C LEU A 352 16.40 -15.51 -9.98
N ARG A 353 17.57 -14.95 -9.64
CA ARG A 353 18.00 -14.82 -8.24
C ARG A 353 17.02 -13.98 -7.42
N LEU A 354 16.51 -12.89 -7.98
CA LEU A 354 15.56 -12.02 -7.30
C LEU A 354 14.23 -12.73 -7.01
N LEU A 355 13.71 -13.52 -7.96
CA LEU A 355 12.54 -14.37 -7.74
C LEU A 355 12.77 -15.39 -6.62
N HIS A 356 13.95 -16.02 -6.59
CA HIS A 356 14.31 -16.97 -5.52
C HIS A 356 14.39 -16.29 -4.15
N ASN A 357 15.05 -15.14 -4.06
CA ASN A 357 15.16 -14.37 -2.82
C ASN A 357 13.77 -14.08 -2.21
N VAL A 358 12.78 -13.68 -3.04
CA VAL A 358 11.42 -13.41 -2.55
C VAL A 358 10.69 -14.70 -2.16
N ALA A 359 10.87 -15.80 -2.89
CA ALA A 359 10.31 -17.09 -2.51
C ALA A 359 10.88 -17.59 -1.17
N GLU A 360 12.19 -17.42 -0.94
CA GLU A 360 12.84 -17.74 0.33
C GLU A 360 12.28 -16.90 1.49
N CYS A 361 12.04 -15.60 1.27
CA CYS A 361 11.36 -14.75 2.24
C CYS A 361 10.01 -15.34 2.65
N THR A 362 9.18 -15.77 1.69
CA THR A 362 7.88 -16.38 2.02
C THR A 362 7.99 -17.76 2.67
N GLU A 363 9.03 -18.55 2.35
CA GLU A 363 9.25 -19.86 2.95
C GLU A 363 9.55 -19.78 4.44
N GLY A 364 10.38 -18.80 4.86
CA GLY A 364 10.62 -18.55 6.28
C GLY A 364 9.31 -18.36 7.05
N LEU A 365 8.34 -17.68 6.44
CA LEU A 365 7.06 -17.32 7.04
C LEU A 365 6.06 -18.46 7.05
N ALA A 366 6.02 -19.28 5.99
CA ALA A 366 5.18 -20.46 5.96
C ALA A 366 5.55 -21.49 7.05
N ARG A 367 6.75 -21.40 7.64
CA ARG A 367 7.16 -22.19 8.81
C ARG A 367 6.56 -21.66 10.12
N GLU A 368 6.24 -20.37 10.16
CA GLU A 368 5.68 -19.68 11.33
C GLU A 368 4.14 -19.64 11.29
N VAL A 369 3.58 -19.45 10.08
CA VAL A 369 2.16 -19.20 9.85
C VAL A 369 1.69 -20.02 8.64
N ASN A 370 0.88 -21.04 8.90
CA ASN A 370 0.44 -22.03 7.90
C ASN A 370 -0.37 -21.40 6.76
N GLU A 371 -1.04 -20.26 6.98
CA GLU A 371 -1.84 -19.55 5.97
C GLU A 371 -1.00 -19.12 4.75
N PHE A 372 0.32 -18.96 4.87
CA PHE A 372 1.19 -18.60 3.74
C PHE A 372 1.66 -19.78 2.90
N PHE A 373 1.43 -21.03 3.33
CA PHE A 373 1.90 -22.23 2.62
C PHE A 373 1.44 -22.30 1.15
N PRO A 374 0.18 -22.01 0.79
CA PRO A 374 -0.26 -22.03 -0.61
C PRO A 374 0.53 -21.05 -1.49
N LEU A 375 0.83 -19.86 -0.96
CA LEU A 375 1.57 -18.84 -1.68
C LEU A 375 3.03 -19.23 -1.88
N THR A 376 3.70 -19.69 -0.82
CA THR A 376 5.08 -20.20 -0.92
C THR A 376 5.17 -21.32 -1.96
N ARG A 377 4.20 -22.23 -1.98
CA ARG A 377 4.13 -23.28 -2.99
C ARG A 377 3.99 -22.71 -4.40
N ALA A 378 3.14 -21.70 -4.60
CA ALA A 378 2.96 -21.05 -5.90
C ALA A 378 4.26 -20.41 -6.39
N PHE A 379 4.95 -19.62 -5.55
CA PHE A 379 6.24 -19.00 -5.92
C PHE A 379 7.31 -20.05 -6.25
N LYS A 380 7.40 -21.13 -5.47
CA LYS A 380 8.33 -22.23 -5.76
C LYS A 380 8.04 -22.91 -7.10
N LEU A 381 6.77 -23.18 -7.40
CA LEU A 381 6.37 -23.79 -8.66
C LEU A 381 6.76 -22.92 -9.86
N VAL A 382 6.43 -21.62 -9.80
CA VAL A 382 6.80 -20.66 -10.85
C VAL A 382 8.32 -20.58 -11.01
N ASN A 383 9.07 -20.45 -9.92
CA ASN A 383 10.53 -20.33 -9.98
C ASN A 383 11.20 -21.59 -10.52
N ASN A 384 10.67 -22.78 -10.23
CA ASN A 384 11.15 -24.03 -10.78
C ASN A 384 10.93 -24.07 -12.31
N GLU A 385 9.74 -23.73 -12.79
CA GLU A 385 9.47 -23.68 -14.24
C GLU A 385 10.39 -22.67 -14.95
N VAL A 386 10.56 -21.47 -14.39
CA VAL A 386 11.48 -20.47 -14.93
C VAL A 386 12.91 -21.03 -14.97
N SER A 387 13.36 -21.69 -13.90
CA SER A 387 14.71 -22.25 -13.81
C SER A 387 14.96 -23.33 -14.87
N GLU A 388 13.98 -24.20 -15.12
CA GLU A 388 14.05 -25.22 -16.17
C GLU A 388 14.16 -24.60 -17.56
N ARG A 389 13.35 -23.56 -17.84
CA ARG A 389 13.38 -22.84 -19.13
C ARG A 389 14.71 -22.13 -19.37
N VAL A 390 15.28 -21.50 -18.33
CA VAL A 390 16.57 -20.81 -18.41
C VAL A 390 17.69 -21.82 -18.64
N ARG A 391 17.77 -22.89 -17.85
CA ARG A 391 18.80 -23.93 -18.00
C ARG A 391 18.70 -24.67 -19.32
N GLY A 392 17.51 -25.13 -19.69
CA GLY A 392 17.29 -25.95 -20.88
C GLY A 392 17.62 -25.23 -22.20
N ARG A 393 17.61 -23.89 -22.25
CA ARG A 393 18.06 -23.13 -23.44
C ARG A 393 19.55 -22.80 -23.41
N THR A 394 20.17 -22.68 -22.22
CA THR A 394 21.63 -22.53 -22.11
C THR A 394 22.33 -23.80 -22.58
N ASP A 395 21.83 -24.97 -22.15
CA ASP A 395 22.42 -26.27 -22.53
C ASP A 395 22.32 -26.56 -24.04
N VAL A 396 21.33 -26.01 -24.74
CA VAL A 396 21.18 -26.14 -26.20
C VAL A 396 22.16 -25.24 -26.95
N LEU A 397 22.49 -24.07 -26.43
CA LEU A 397 23.49 -23.16 -27.00
C LEU A 397 24.90 -23.71 -26.84
N ASP A 398 25.21 -24.31 -25.69
CA ASP A 398 26.50 -24.94 -25.42
C ASP A 398 26.74 -26.23 -26.24
N GLN A 399 25.70 -26.77 -26.88
CA GLN A 399 25.81 -27.90 -27.82
C GLN A 399 25.96 -27.45 -29.29
N ILE A 400 25.74 -26.17 -29.59
CA ILE A 400 25.77 -25.60 -30.95
C ILE A 400 27.08 -24.85 -31.23
N ILE A 401 27.82 -24.49 -30.17
CA ILE A 401 29.17 -23.91 -30.20
C ILE A 401 30.20 -25.04 -30.07
#